data_AF-A0A1T3NQE7-F1
#
_entry.id   AF-A0A1T3NQE7-F1
#
_cell.length_a   1.000
_cell.length_b   1.000
_cell.length_c   1.000
_cell.angle_alpha   90.00
_cell.angle_beta   90.00
_cell.angle_gamma   90.00
#
_symmetry.space_group_name_H-M   'P 1'
#
loop_
_entity.id
_entity.type
_entity.pdbx_description
1 polymer ?
#
loop_
_entity_poly.entity_id
_entity_poly.type
_entity_poly.pdbx_seq_one_letter_code
_entity_poly.pdbx_strand_id
1 'polypeptide(L)'
;MGDVIINVFADGTKKWRLPPFLLVGALVGTALLRSPSGPQGASRWIHLLMVVAVMATGVRAFALLESERDRVLMTVLSFACVIAACVWTEYLRVHGEVDVTGRVEVTHARSVSDGGRIDLVIDGTPRRTHLRLTFAVEDADGRTQSCVPETRLDVALTGRGRPVVVERVVAGTPVDLALGGLRSGVSAALTLHTDAGCAMNVSVATAIVHD
;
A
#
# COMPACT_ATOMS: atom_id res chain seq x y z
N MET A 1 -12.23 -49.83 28.34
CA MET A 1 -11.74 -48.82 27.38
C MET A 1 -12.96 -48.07 26.87
N GLY A 2 -13.23 -46.87 27.40
CA GLY A 2 -14.44 -46.14 27.01
C GLY A 2 -14.69 -44.76 27.61
N ASP A 3 -13.78 -44.20 28.42
CA ASP A 3 -14.06 -42.94 29.15
C ASP A 3 -12.89 -41.94 29.11
N VAL A 4 -12.38 -41.61 27.92
CA VAL A 4 -11.29 -40.61 27.80
C VAL A 4 -11.61 -39.47 26.82
N ILE A 5 -12.71 -39.53 26.05
CA ILE A 5 -12.97 -38.51 25.01
C ILE A 5 -14.01 -37.45 25.43
N ILE A 6 -14.76 -37.65 26.53
CA ILE A 6 -15.85 -36.74 26.93
C ILE A 6 -15.49 -36.02 28.23
N ASN A 7 -14.34 -35.34 28.29
CA ASN A 7 -14.11 -34.39 29.39
C ASN A 7 -13.48 -33.06 28.94
N VAL A 8 -13.56 -32.76 27.65
CA VAL A 8 -13.21 -31.43 27.12
C VAL A 8 -14.40 -30.44 27.26
N PHE A 9 -15.61 -30.92 27.54
CA PHE A 9 -16.83 -30.10 27.53
C PHE A 9 -17.54 -29.92 28.89
N ALA A 10 -17.06 -30.52 29.97
CA ALA A 10 -17.75 -30.54 31.27
C ALA A 10 -17.42 -29.37 32.22
N ASP A 11 -16.33 -28.63 32.02
CA ASP A 11 -16.06 -27.42 32.80
C ASP A 11 -16.82 -26.22 32.21
N GLY A 12 -18.02 -25.92 32.75
CA GLY A 12 -18.85 -24.80 32.33
C GLY A 12 -18.15 -23.44 32.35
N THR A 13 -17.06 -23.29 33.11
CA THR A 13 -16.21 -22.10 33.18
C THR A 13 -15.16 -22.02 32.05
N LYS A 14 -14.77 -23.14 31.42
CA LYS A 14 -13.88 -23.15 30.25
C LYS A 14 -14.59 -22.69 28.98
N LYS A 15 -15.91 -22.93 28.84
CA LYS A 15 -16.71 -22.49 27.69
C LYS A 15 -16.72 -20.97 27.49
N TRP A 16 -16.56 -20.18 28.55
CA TRP A 16 -16.55 -18.71 28.48
C TRP A 16 -15.19 -18.10 28.11
N ARG A 17 -14.14 -18.92 27.93
CA ARG A 17 -12.79 -18.44 27.57
C ARG A 17 -12.59 -18.27 26.06
N LEU A 18 -13.29 -19.07 25.27
CA LEU A 18 -13.20 -19.10 23.80
C LEU A 18 -13.87 -17.90 23.09
N PRO A 19 -15.05 -17.39 23.52
CA PRO A 19 -15.75 -16.35 22.76
C PRO A 19 -14.94 -15.07 22.52
N PRO A 20 -14.22 -14.50 23.52
CA PRO A 20 -13.38 -13.31 23.29
C PRO A 20 -12.23 -13.58 22.31
N PHE A 21 -11.63 -14.77 22.36
CA PHE A 21 -10.56 -15.16 21.43
C PHE A 21 -11.07 -15.27 20.00
N LEU A 22 -12.22 -15.93 19.80
CA LEU A 22 -12.87 -16.03 18.49
C LEU A 22 -13.27 -14.66 17.94
N LEU A 23 -13.75 -13.76 18.79
CA LEU A 23 -14.09 -12.40 18.40
C LEU A 23 -12.86 -11.60 17.95
N VAL A 24 -11.76 -11.62 18.72
CA VAL A 24 -10.50 -10.96 18.33
C VAL A 24 -9.94 -11.58 17.04
N GLY A 25 -9.96 -12.91 16.92
CA GLY A 25 -9.57 -13.61 15.70
C GLY A 25 -10.39 -13.20 14.47
N ALA A 26 -11.71 -13.10 14.61
CA ALA A 26 -12.60 -12.64 13.55
C ALA A 26 -12.34 -11.19 13.14
N LEU A 27 -12.10 -10.29 14.10
CA LEU A 27 -11.77 -8.90 13.84
C LEU A 27 -10.42 -8.75 13.13
N VAL A 28 -9.39 -9.47 13.60
CA VAL A 28 -8.07 -9.52 12.96
C VAL A 28 -8.20 -10.05 11.53
N GLY A 29 -8.93 -11.14 11.32
CA GLY A 29 -9.18 -11.70 9.98
C GLY A 29 -9.90 -10.70 9.07
N THR A 30 -10.92 -10.01 9.57
CA THR A 30 -11.64 -8.98 8.81
C THR A 30 -10.72 -7.81 8.43
N ALA A 31 -9.87 -7.37 9.35
CA ALA A 31 -8.94 -6.28 9.10
C ALA A 31 -7.82 -6.68 8.13
N LEU A 32 -7.35 -7.93 8.16
CA LEU A 32 -6.42 -8.46 7.15
C LEU A 32 -7.04 -8.49 5.75
N LEU A 33 -8.29 -8.96 5.63
CA LEU A 33 -9.02 -8.97 4.35
C LEU A 33 -9.28 -7.57 3.77
N ARG A 34 -9.34 -6.55 4.64
CA ARG A 34 -9.54 -5.15 4.27
C ARG A 34 -8.25 -4.33 4.19
N SER A 35 -7.10 -4.94 4.46
CA SER A 35 -5.84 -4.23 4.51
C SER A 35 -5.47 -3.73 3.11
N PRO A 36 -5.25 -2.41 2.93
CA PRO A 36 -4.86 -1.88 1.63
C PRO A 36 -3.44 -2.32 1.26
N SER A 37 -3.20 -2.58 -0.02
CA SER A 37 -1.86 -2.75 -0.59
C SER A 37 -1.13 -1.41 -0.61
N GLY A 38 -0.60 -0.98 0.54
CA GLY A 38 0.09 0.29 0.72
C GLY A 38 1.60 0.14 0.98
N PRO A 39 2.33 1.27 1.07
CA PRO A 39 3.76 1.28 1.41
C PRO A 39 4.02 0.51 2.71
N GLN A 40 5.03 -0.36 2.71
CA GLN A 40 5.29 -1.32 3.80
C GLN A 40 5.50 -0.68 5.19
N GLY A 41 5.79 0.62 5.26
CA GLY A 41 6.01 1.32 6.52
C GLY A 41 4.75 1.45 7.38
N ALA A 42 3.61 1.82 6.77
CA ALA A 42 2.38 2.12 7.49
C ALA A 42 1.65 0.86 8.00
N SER A 43 1.79 -0.27 7.28
CA SER A 43 1.17 -1.55 7.66
C SER A 43 1.85 -2.23 8.85
N ARG A 44 3.15 -1.97 9.10
CA ARG A 44 3.90 -2.59 10.21
C ARG A 44 3.26 -2.37 11.57
N TRP A 45 2.81 -1.16 11.87
CA TRP A 45 2.18 -0.84 13.16
C TRP A 45 0.83 -1.54 13.33
N ILE A 46 0.03 -1.63 12.26
CA ILE A 46 -1.24 -2.37 12.28
C ILE A 46 -0.97 -3.85 12.59
N HIS A 47 -0.02 -4.47 11.91
CA HIS A 47 0.33 -5.87 12.14
C HIS A 47 0.84 -6.09 13.56
N LEU A 48 1.65 -5.17 14.09
CA LEU A 48 2.11 -5.23 15.47
C LEU A 48 0.94 -5.20 16.46
N LEU A 49 -0.02 -4.28 16.28
CA LEU A 49 -1.22 -4.21 17.13
C LEU A 49 -2.07 -5.49 17.04
N MET A 50 -2.22 -6.06 15.85
CA MET A 50 -2.92 -7.33 15.65
C MET A 50 -2.23 -8.49 16.36
N VAL A 51 -0.90 -8.61 16.21
CA VAL A 51 -0.10 -9.64 16.89
C VAL A 51 -0.22 -9.51 18.40
N VAL A 52 -0.10 -8.29 18.95
CA VAL A 52 -0.27 -8.03 20.38
C VAL A 52 -1.68 -8.42 20.85
N ALA A 53 -2.73 -8.08 20.10
CA ALA A 53 -4.10 -8.45 20.45
C ALA A 53 -4.31 -9.98 20.49
N VAL A 54 -3.79 -10.71 19.50
CA VAL A 54 -3.88 -12.18 19.42
C VAL A 54 -3.05 -12.83 20.54
N MET A 55 -1.84 -12.34 20.80
CA MET A 55 -0.99 -12.86 21.88
C MET A 55 -1.61 -12.63 23.26
N ALA A 56 -2.14 -11.42 23.52
CA ALA A 56 -2.81 -11.10 24.78
C ALA A 56 -4.07 -11.97 25.02
N THR A 57 -4.88 -12.18 23.99
CA THR A 57 -6.03 -13.11 24.08
C THR A 57 -5.60 -14.57 24.21
N GLY A 58 -4.52 -14.98 23.56
CA GLY A 58 -3.93 -16.32 23.68
C GLY A 58 -3.45 -16.62 25.10
N VAL A 59 -2.67 -15.71 25.70
CA VAL A 59 -2.19 -15.82 27.10
C VAL A 59 -3.36 -16.01 28.08
N ARG A 60 -4.47 -15.28 27.86
CA ARG A 60 -5.71 -15.45 28.62
C ARG A 60 -6.37 -16.81 28.37
N ALA A 61 -6.50 -17.23 27.11
CA ALA A 61 -7.19 -18.46 26.73
C ALA A 61 -6.51 -19.72 27.30
N PHE A 62 -5.17 -19.75 27.27
CA PHE A 62 -4.34 -20.83 27.84
C PHE A 62 -4.19 -20.75 29.38
N ALA A 63 -4.84 -19.78 30.03
CA ALA A 63 -4.87 -19.62 31.48
C ALA A 63 -3.49 -19.54 32.13
N LEU A 64 -2.53 -18.91 31.44
CA LEU A 64 -1.19 -18.64 31.99
C LEU A 64 -1.21 -17.60 33.12
N LEU A 65 -2.36 -16.95 33.34
CA LEU A 65 -2.58 -15.94 34.37
C LEU A 65 -3.48 -16.49 35.47
N GLU A 66 -2.95 -16.47 36.70
CA GLU A 66 -3.66 -16.91 37.91
C GLU A 66 -4.59 -15.82 38.46
N SER A 67 -4.23 -14.54 38.28
CA SER A 67 -4.97 -13.38 38.79
C SER A 67 -6.14 -12.96 37.89
N GLU A 68 -7.32 -12.76 38.48
CA GLU A 68 -8.51 -12.21 37.78
C GLU A 68 -8.27 -10.77 37.29
N ARG A 69 -7.51 -9.97 38.03
CA ARG A 69 -7.17 -8.59 37.62
C ARG A 69 -6.35 -8.58 36.33
N ASP A 70 -5.40 -9.49 36.21
CA ASP A 70 -4.54 -9.60 35.03
C ASP A 70 -5.32 -10.11 33.82
N ARG A 71 -6.28 -11.02 34.05
CA ARG A 71 -7.21 -11.49 33.00
C ARG A 71 -8.07 -10.36 32.44
N VAL A 72 -8.61 -9.50 33.31
CA VAL A 72 -9.39 -8.33 32.89
C VAL A 72 -8.51 -7.35 32.12
N LEU A 73 -7.30 -7.05 32.63
CA LEU A 73 -6.36 -6.14 31.97
C LEU A 73 -5.98 -6.63 30.57
N MET A 74 -5.64 -7.91 30.40
CA MET A 74 -5.32 -8.49 29.09
C MET A 74 -6.50 -8.47 28.13
N THR A 75 -7.72 -8.62 28.66
CA THR A 75 -8.94 -8.56 27.85
C THR A 75 -9.13 -7.14 27.32
N VAL A 76 -9.09 -6.14 28.19
CA VAL A 76 -9.20 -4.72 27.82
C VAL A 76 -8.09 -4.33 26.84
N LEU A 77 -6.84 -4.73 27.10
CA LEU A 77 -5.70 -4.46 26.22
C LEU A 77 -5.91 -5.07 24.84
N SER A 78 -6.31 -6.34 24.76
CA SER A 78 -6.55 -7.02 23.48
C SER A 78 -7.66 -6.37 22.66
N PHE A 79 -8.75 -5.95 23.31
CA PHE A 79 -9.85 -5.25 22.66
C PHE A 79 -9.41 -3.86 22.19
N ALA A 80 -8.68 -3.11 23.02
CA ALA A 80 -8.16 -1.80 22.65
C ALA A 80 -7.23 -1.90 21.43
N CYS A 81 -6.30 -2.87 21.42
CA CYS A 81 -5.40 -3.11 20.31
C CYS A 81 -6.13 -3.49 19.02
N VAL A 82 -7.11 -4.39 19.07
CA VAL A 82 -7.84 -4.80 17.86
C VAL A 82 -8.75 -3.69 17.33
N ILE A 83 -9.40 -2.92 18.21
CA ILE A 83 -10.20 -1.75 17.80
C ILE A 83 -9.29 -0.70 17.16
N ALA A 84 -8.16 -0.39 17.79
CA ALA A 84 -7.19 0.54 17.23
C ALA A 84 -6.68 0.07 15.85
N ALA A 85 -6.36 -1.22 15.70
CA ALA A 85 -5.95 -1.80 14.42
C ALA A 85 -7.05 -1.69 13.34
N CYS A 86 -8.32 -1.98 13.69
CA CYS A 86 -9.46 -1.85 12.77
C CYS A 86 -9.69 -0.40 12.34
N VAL A 87 -9.69 0.54 13.30
CA VAL A 87 -9.87 1.98 13.03
C VAL A 87 -8.74 2.49 12.14
N TRP A 88 -7.49 2.12 12.45
CA TRP A 88 -6.32 2.54 11.67
C TRP A 88 -6.33 1.93 10.27
N THR A 89 -6.74 0.66 10.13
CA THR A 89 -6.88 0.00 8.82
C THR A 89 -7.91 0.72 7.96
N GLU A 90 -9.07 1.05 8.53
CA GLU A 90 -10.11 1.79 7.81
C GLU A 90 -9.65 3.20 7.44
N TYR A 91 -8.94 3.87 8.35
CA TYR A 91 -8.32 5.17 8.06
C TYR A 91 -7.35 5.08 6.88
N LEU A 92 -6.44 4.10 6.87
CA LEU A 92 -5.51 3.90 5.73
C LEU A 92 -6.24 3.45 4.46
N ARG A 93 -7.34 2.70 4.57
CA ARG A 93 -8.15 2.34 3.41
C ARG A 93 -8.74 3.60 2.74
N VAL A 94 -9.14 4.58 3.55
CA VAL A 94 -9.78 5.80 3.07
C VAL A 94 -8.77 6.89 2.72
N HIS A 95 -7.66 7.03 3.44
CA HIS A 95 -6.72 8.16 3.29
C HIS A 95 -5.28 7.75 3.03
N GLY A 96 -4.98 6.45 3.11
CA GLY A 96 -3.64 5.95 2.88
C GLY A 96 -3.23 6.07 1.42
N GLU A 97 -1.92 6.24 1.25
CA GLU A 97 -1.25 6.12 -0.04
C GLU A 97 -1.43 4.69 -0.58
N VAL A 98 -1.82 4.57 -1.84
CA VAL A 98 -1.98 3.27 -2.51
C VAL A 98 -0.96 3.16 -3.63
N ASP A 99 -0.12 2.12 -3.54
CA ASP A 99 0.84 1.80 -4.58
C ASP A 99 0.12 1.14 -5.77
N VAL A 100 0.20 1.79 -6.92
CA VAL A 100 -0.38 1.36 -8.19
C VAL A 100 0.69 1.11 -9.25
N THR A 101 1.97 1.00 -8.87
CA THR A 101 3.09 0.78 -9.79
C THR A 101 2.87 -0.42 -10.71
N GLY A 102 2.38 -1.54 -10.17
CA GLY A 102 2.07 -2.75 -10.95
C GLY A 102 0.83 -2.65 -11.86
N ARG A 103 0.15 -1.50 -11.87
CA ARG A 103 -1.03 -1.20 -12.72
C ARG A 103 -0.74 -0.12 -13.76
N VAL A 104 0.53 0.28 -13.90
CA VAL A 104 0.96 1.25 -14.90
C VAL A 104 1.34 0.53 -16.18
N GLU A 105 0.62 0.83 -17.25
CA GLU A 105 0.99 0.46 -18.61
C GLU A 105 1.77 1.60 -19.25
N VAL A 106 2.95 1.29 -19.79
CA VAL A 106 3.83 2.26 -20.45
C VAL A 106 3.99 1.87 -21.91
N THR A 107 3.55 2.74 -22.82
CA THR A 107 3.72 2.56 -24.27
C THR A 107 4.83 3.46 -24.79
N HIS A 108 5.58 2.95 -25.78
CA HIS A 108 6.67 3.68 -26.43
C HIS A 108 7.83 4.10 -25.48
N ALA A 109 8.08 3.33 -24.43
CA ALA A 109 9.07 3.67 -23.40
C ALA A 109 10.52 3.29 -23.70
N ARG A 110 10.77 2.53 -24.78
CA ARG A 110 12.10 1.97 -25.09
C ARG A 110 12.76 2.74 -26.21
N SER A 111 14.06 3.00 -26.06
CA SER A 111 14.90 3.69 -27.06
C SER A 111 14.28 5.01 -27.53
N VAL A 112 13.84 5.83 -26.57
CA VAL A 112 13.20 7.12 -26.81
C VAL A 112 14.27 8.19 -27.00
N SER A 113 14.25 8.88 -28.13
CA SER A 113 15.14 10.01 -28.41
C SER A 113 14.59 11.32 -27.86
N ASP A 114 15.38 12.38 -27.96
CA ASP A 114 14.94 13.75 -27.65
C ASP A 114 13.63 14.13 -28.34
N GLY A 115 12.74 14.80 -27.61
CA GLY A 115 11.37 15.14 -28.01
C GLY A 115 10.41 13.94 -28.11
N GLY A 116 10.88 12.72 -27.81
CA GLY A 116 10.09 11.50 -27.90
C GLY A 116 8.95 11.49 -26.88
N ARG A 117 7.79 11.00 -27.32
CA ARG A 117 6.58 10.91 -26.50
C ARG A 117 6.35 9.50 -25.98
N ILE A 118 6.01 9.41 -24.71
CA ILE A 118 5.71 8.18 -23.98
C ILE A 118 4.30 8.35 -23.42
N ASP A 119 3.42 7.37 -23.62
CA ASP A 119 2.09 7.43 -23.03
C ASP A 119 2.01 6.45 -21.85
N LEU A 120 1.36 6.91 -20.77
CA LEU A 120 1.10 6.17 -19.55
C LEU A 120 -0.40 6.00 -19.39
N VAL A 121 -0.82 4.79 -19.06
CA VAL A 121 -2.18 4.47 -18.64
C VAL A 121 -2.11 3.77 -17.29
N ILE A 122 -2.84 4.30 -16.32
CA ILE A 122 -2.92 3.75 -14.97
C ILE A 122 -4.36 3.33 -14.74
N ASP A 123 -4.59 2.02 -14.79
CA ASP A 123 -5.92 1.43 -14.70
C ASP A 123 -6.26 0.92 -13.30
N GLY A 124 -7.56 0.91 -13.01
CA GLY A 124 -8.09 0.37 -11.76
C GLY A 124 -7.60 1.13 -10.52
N THR A 125 -7.35 2.43 -10.63
CA THR A 125 -6.92 3.22 -9.47
C THR A 125 -8.10 3.44 -8.52
N PRO A 126 -7.89 3.38 -7.19
CA PRO A 126 -8.86 3.92 -6.25
C PRO A 126 -9.07 5.41 -6.54
N ARG A 127 -10.28 5.90 -6.31
CA ARG A 127 -10.63 7.29 -6.56
C ARG A 127 -9.87 8.20 -5.59
N ARG A 128 -8.90 8.94 -6.12
CA ARG A 128 -7.99 9.83 -5.39
C ARG A 128 -7.84 11.17 -6.11
N THR A 129 -7.29 12.16 -5.41
CA THR A 129 -7.11 13.54 -5.91
C THR A 129 -5.70 13.82 -6.41
N HIS A 130 -4.70 13.05 -5.98
CA HIS A 130 -3.31 13.21 -6.35
C HIS A 130 -2.68 11.89 -6.83
N LEU A 131 -1.68 12.02 -7.69
CA LEU A 131 -0.86 10.94 -8.21
C LEU A 131 0.61 11.34 -8.13
N ARG A 132 1.37 10.62 -7.32
CA ARG A 132 2.82 10.76 -7.21
C ARG A 132 3.49 9.73 -8.11
N LEU A 133 4.26 10.17 -9.09
CA LEU A 133 5.04 9.34 -9.99
C LEU A 133 6.53 9.54 -9.76
N THR A 134 7.30 8.45 -9.81
CA THR A 134 8.76 8.50 -9.88
C THR A 134 9.20 7.71 -11.10
N PHE A 135 10.00 8.33 -11.96
CA PHE A 135 10.49 7.70 -13.19
C PHE A 135 11.91 7.19 -12.99
N ALA A 136 12.21 6.02 -13.54
CA ALA A 136 13.57 5.56 -13.76
C ALA A 136 13.92 5.75 -15.23
N VAL A 137 15.12 6.27 -15.47
CA VAL A 137 15.64 6.53 -16.81
C VAL A 137 17.02 5.88 -16.89
N GLU A 138 17.22 5.09 -17.93
CA GLU A 138 18.45 4.37 -18.21
C GLU A 138 18.86 4.60 -19.67
N ASP A 139 20.15 4.60 -19.97
CA ASP A 139 20.60 4.68 -21.36
C ASP A 139 20.12 3.44 -22.15
N ALA A 140 19.67 3.64 -23.39
CA ALA A 140 19.22 2.53 -24.22
C ALA A 140 20.36 1.60 -24.65
N ASP A 141 21.57 2.17 -24.82
CA ASP A 141 22.81 1.43 -25.06
C ASP A 141 23.80 1.68 -23.92
N GLY A 142 24.02 0.66 -23.08
CA GLY A 142 24.98 0.75 -21.97
C GLY A 142 26.45 0.81 -22.39
N ARG A 143 26.76 0.80 -23.69
CA ARG A 143 28.13 0.90 -24.21
C ARG A 143 28.53 2.33 -24.60
N THR A 144 27.57 3.26 -24.65
CA THR A 144 27.83 4.67 -24.97
C THR A 144 28.10 5.50 -23.71
N GLN A 145 28.53 6.74 -23.89
CA GLN A 145 28.61 7.70 -22.78
C GLN A 145 27.21 7.91 -22.17
N SER A 146 27.14 7.98 -20.83
CA SER A 146 25.88 8.13 -20.10
C SER A 146 25.22 9.48 -20.38
N CYS A 147 23.97 9.46 -20.86
CA CYS A 147 23.15 10.65 -21.12
C CYS A 147 22.15 10.95 -19.99
N VAL A 148 22.03 10.05 -19.01
CA VAL A 148 21.08 10.15 -17.89
C VAL A 148 21.13 11.50 -17.14
N PRO A 149 22.29 12.07 -16.77
CA PRO A 149 22.34 13.27 -15.91
C PRO A 149 21.69 14.52 -16.52
N GLU A 150 21.75 14.67 -17.85
CA GLU A 150 21.18 15.80 -18.57
C GLU A 150 19.74 15.55 -19.05
N THR A 151 19.25 14.32 -18.88
CA THR A 151 17.92 13.93 -19.34
C THR A 151 16.83 14.45 -18.42
N ARG A 152 15.81 15.07 -19.01
CA ARG A 152 14.64 15.63 -18.32
C ARG A 152 13.35 15.11 -18.92
N LEU A 153 12.30 15.09 -18.12
CA LEU A 153 10.98 14.65 -18.52
C LEU A 153 9.97 15.78 -18.29
N ASP A 154 9.11 16.02 -19.27
CA ASP A 154 7.90 16.82 -19.05
C ASP A 154 6.72 15.86 -18.97
N VAL A 155 5.88 16.03 -17.95
CA VAL A 155 4.75 15.14 -17.69
C VAL A 155 3.45 15.93 -17.79
N ALA A 156 2.54 15.47 -18.64
CA ALA A 156 1.24 16.08 -18.85
C ALA A 156 0.12 15.07 -18.60
N LEU A 157 -0.84 15.40 -17.75
CA LEU A 157 -2.04 14.58 -17.60
C LEU A 157 -2.91 14.65 -18.86
N THR A 158 -3.17 13.50 -19.48
CA THR A 158 -3.99 13.37 -20.68
C THR A 158 -5.36 12.82 -20.28
N GLY A 159 -6.37 13.67 -20.14
CA GLY A 159 -7.70 13.21 -19.73
C GLY A 159 -8.73 14.32 -19.65
N ARG A 160 -9.98 13.96 -19.31
CA ARG A 160 -11.08 14.93 -19.18
C ARG A 160 -10.84 15.86 -17.99
N GLY A 161 -10.33 17.06 -18.18
CA GLY A 161 -10.07 18.02 -17.10
C GLY A 161 -9.13 19.12 -17.53
N ARG A 162 -8.74 19.99 -16.60
CA ARG A 162 -7.69 20.98 -16.86
C ARG A 162 -6.36 20.24 -17.02
N PRO A 163 -5.62 20.44 -18.12
CA PRO A 163 -4.30 19.82 -18.29
C PRO A 163 -3.39 20.32 -17.16
N VAL A 164 -2.77 19.37 -16.46
CA VAL A 164 -1.70 19.64 -15.50
C VAL A 164 -0.41 19.21 -16.19
N VAL A 165 0.52 20.14 -16.28
CA VAL A 165 1.84 19.92 -16.88
C VAL A 165 2.89 20.24 -15.81
N VAL A 166 3.82 19.31 -15.63
CA VAL A 166 5.00 19.48 -14.80
C VAL A 166 6.21 19.32 -15.70
N GLU A 167 7.03 20.36 -15.77
CA GLU A 167 8.19 20.43 -16.66
C GLU A 167 9.48 20.12 -15.90
N ARG A 168 10.50 19.68 -16.65
CA ARG A 168 11.88 19.50 -16.16
C ARG A 168 12.01 18.54 -14.98
N VAL A 169 11.24 17.47 -15.00
CA VAL A 169 11.32 16.38 -14.02
C VAL A 169 12.63 15.62 -14.23
N VAL A 170 13.37 15.42 -13.13
CA VAL A 170 14.62 14.66 -13.13
C VAL A 170 14.33 13.20 -12.81
N ALA A 171 15.04 12.27 -13.45
CA ALA A 171 14.94 10.85 -13.14
C ALA A 171 15.18 10.59 -11.63
N GLY A 172 14.39 9.69 -11.04
CA GLY A 172 14.46 9.34 -9.62
C GLY A 172 13.81 10.37 -8.68
N THR A 173 13.34 11.52 -9.16
CA THR A 173 12.60 12.47 -8.33
C THR A 173 11.09 12.21 -8.37
N PRO A 174 10.41 12.19 -7.21
CA PRO A 174 8.96 12.04 -7.18
C PRO A 174 8.28 13.35 -7.62
N VAL A 175 7.29 13.21 -8.49
CA VAL A 175 6.45 14.31 -8.97
C VAL A 175 5.01 14.07 -8.59
N ASP A 176 4.42 15.08 -7.97
CA ASP A 176 3.02 15.06 -7.54
C ASP A 176 2.13 15.75 -8.58
N LEU A 177 1.12 15.02 -9.07
CA LEU A 177 0.19 15.44 -10.10
C LEU A 177 -1.21 15.54 -9.49
N ALA A 178 -1.74 16.75 -9.40
CA ALA A 178 -3.13 16.97 -9.02
C ALA A 178 -4.07 16.47 -10.13
N LEU A 179 -4.90 15.48 -9.84
CA LEU A 179 -5.86 14.90 -10.79
C LEU A 179 -7.08 15.81 -11.02
N GLY A 180 -7.22 16.89 -10.25
CA GLY A 180 -8.34 17.84 -10.36
C GLY A 180 -9.68 17.24 -9.94
N GLY A 181 -9.68 16.20 -9.10
CA GLY A 181 -10.86 15.53 -8.58
C GLY A 181 -10.67 14.01 -8.45
N LEU A 182 -11.70 13.33 -7.93
CA LEU A 182 -11.73 11.88 -7.72
C LEU A 182 -11.80 11.13 -9.06
N ARG A 183 -10.72 10.42 -9.46
CA ARG A 183 -10.66 9.64 -10.71
C ARG A 183 -10.26 8.19 -10.49
N SER A 184 -10.85 7.27 -11.25
CA SER A 184 -10.56 5.82 -11.21
C SER A 184 -9.68 5.30 -12.35
N GLY A 185 -9.17 6.22 -13.18
CA GLY A 185 -8.25 5.94 -14.28
C GLY A 185 -7.53 7.24 -14.64
N VAL A 186 -6.24 7.14 -14.89
CA VAL A 186 -5.38 8.29 -15.18
C VAL A 186 -4.55 7.95 -16.40
N SER A 187 -4.58 8.82 -17.40
CA SER A 187 -3.62 8.78 -18.49
C SER A 187 -2.72 10.00 -18.41
N ALA A 188 -1.45 9.80 -18.73
CA ALA A 188 -0.45 10.86 -18.81
C ALA A 188 0.38 10.66 -20.06
N ALA A 189 0.92 11.75 -20.60
CA ALA A 189 1.93 11.72 -21.63
C ALA A 189 3.22 12.30 -21.05
N LEU A 190 4.35 11.69 -21.35
CA LEU A 190 5.66 12.24 -21.08
C LEU A 190 6.32 12.64 -22.38
N THR A 191 7.04 13.75 -22.33
CA THR A 191 8.00 14.14 -23.35
C THR A 191 9.39 14.04 -22.76
N LEU A 192 10.25 13.27 -23.41
CA LEU A 192 11.65 13.15 -23.03
C LEU A 192 12.46 14.27 -23.67
N HIS A 193 13.32 14.91 -22.88
CA HIS A 193 14.32 15.86 -23.35
C HIS A 193 15.72 15.33 -23.01
N THR A 194 16.55 15.11 -24.01
CA THR A 194 17.91 14.57 -23.85
C THR A 194 18.84 15.13 -24.93
N ASP A 195 20.13 14.85 -24.84
CA ASP A 195 21.09 15.33 -25.83
C ASP A 195 20.89 14.65 -27.20
N ALA A 196 21.25 15.37 -28.25
CA ALA A 196 21.12 14.87 -29.61
C ALA A 196 21.96 13.59 -29.81
N GLY A 197 21.31 12.53 -30.31
CA GLY A 197 21.94 11.23 -30.52
C GLY A 197 21.86 10.28 -29.32
N CYS A 198 21.35 10.74 -28.17
CA CYS A 198 21.02 9.87 -27.05
C CYS A 198 19.65 9.21 -27.25
N ALA A 199 19.54 7.96 -26.79
CA ALA A 199 18.29 7.23 -26.70
C ALA A 199 18.18 6.64 -25.30
N MET A 200 17.00 6.78 -24.70
CA MET A 200 16.77 6.40 -23.30
C MET A 200 15.67 5.34 -23.19
N ASN A 201 15.80 4.47 -22.20
CA ASN A 201 14.72 3.64 -21.71
C ASN A 201 14.10 4.31 -20.50
N VAL A 202 12.81 4.57 -20.56
CA VAL A 202 12.06 5.17 -19.45
C VAL A 202 11.14 4.12 -18.87
N SER A 203 11.13 4.01 -17.55
CA SER A 203 10.19 3.17 -16.82
C SER A 203 9.64 3.91 -15.62
N VAL A 204 8.52 3.42 -15.08
CA VAL A 204 7.94 3.96 -13.86
C VAL A 204 8.50 3.18 -12.68
N ALA A 205 9.30 3.84 -11.85
CA ALA A 205 9.89 3.25 -10.66
C ALA A 205 8.83 3.10 -9.55
N THR A 206 8.03 4.14 -9.35
CA THR A 206 6.89 4.10 -8.43
C THR A 206 5.72 4.93 -8.96
N ALA A 207 4.51 4.45 -8.70
CA ALA A 207 3.27 5.20 -8.90
C ALA A 207 2.39 5.04 -7.67
N ILE A 208 2.08 6.14 -7.00
CA ILE A 208 1.35 6.17 -5.75
C ILE A 208 0.18 7.13 -5.89
N VAL A 209 -1.04 6.69 -5.62
CA VAL A 209 -2.21 7.57 -5.56
C VAL A 209 -2.55 7.91 -4.11
N HIS A 210 -2.85 9.19 -3.85
CA HIS A 210 -3.18 9.69 -2.52
C HIS A 210 -4.16 10.86 -2.57
N ASP A 211 -4.65 11.26 -1.40
CA ASP A 211 -5.53 12.42 -1.27
C ASP A 211 -4.74 13.72 -1.10
#